data_AF-A0A7V8Z529-F1
#
_entry.id   AF-A0A7V8Z529-F1
#
_cell.length_a   1.000
_cell.length_b   1.000
_cell.length_c   1.000
_cell.angle_alpha   90.00
_cell.angle_beta   90.00
_cell.angle_gamma   90.00
#
_symmetry.space_group_name_H-M   'P 1'
#
loop_
_entity.id
_entity.type
_entity.pdbx_description
1 polymer ?
#
loop_
_entity_poly.entity_id
_entity_poly.type
_entity_poly.pdbx_seq_one_letter_code
_entity_poly.pdbx_strand_id
1 'polypeptide(L)'
;MGQPIEVTVTNADDVLLIDTDRSITGQDGAAYASAAAANADARFPGVLASRLFASDPAIDHVFVASNHVVVRRLGGWDDQGAQSAASIVEDFFLFYRQDGSPQQGAPATAKSTAK
;
A
#
# COMPACT_ATOMS: atom_id res chain seq x y z
N MET A 1 -5.35 -1.78 18.55
CA MET A 1 -5.75 -0.64 17.72
C MET A 1 -4.62 -0.44 16.71
N GLY A 2 -4.88 -0.46 15.41
CA GLY A 2 -3.83 -0.23 14.41
C GLY A 2 -3.27 1.19 14.54
N GLN A 3 -1.95 1.34 14.53
CA GLN A 3 -1.30 2.66 14.52
C GLN A 3 -0.99 3.01 13.06
N PRO A 4 -1.25 4.26 12.62
CA PRO A 4 -0.85 4.70 11.28
C PRO A 4 0.68 4.58 11.13
N ILE A 5 1.12 4.35 9.90
CA ILE A 5 2.54 4.38 9.53
C ILE A 5 2.97 5.85 9.51
N GLU A 6 4.11 6.18 10.12
CA GLU A 6 4.72 7.48 9.93
C GLU A 6 5.43 7.49 8.58
N VAL A 7 5.12 8.48 7.74
CA VAL A 7 5.72 8.60 6.42
C VAL A 7 6.49 9.90 6.25
N THR A 8 7.59 9.85 5.52
CA THR A 8 8.31 11.03 5.03
C THR A 8 8.30 10.99 3.51
N VAL A 9 7.86 12.09 2.89
CA VAL A 9 7.66 12.18 1.45
C VAL A 9 8.76 13.05 0.84
N THR A 10 9.43 12.52 -0.17
CA THR A 10 10.39 13.26 -1.00
C THR A 10 9.93 13.20 -2.46
N ASN A 11 9.64 14.37 -3.03
CA ASN A 11 9.29 14.50 -4.44
C ASN A 11 10.55 14.79 -5.28
N ALA A 12 10.75 14.02 -6.33
CA ALA A 12 11.81 14.16 -7.32
C ALA A 12 11.21 14.04 -8.73
N ASP A 13 10.67 15.14 -9.23
CA ASP A 13 10.03 15.26 -10.54
C ASP A 13 8.88 14.25 -10.74
N ASP A 14 9.11 13.21 -11.57
CA ASP A 14 8.14 12.14 -11.85
C ASP A 14 8.12 11.07 -10.76
N VAL A 15 9.03 11.12 -9.79
CA VAL A 15 9.20 10.07 -8.77
C VAL A 15 8.89 10.62 -7.38
N LEU A 16 8.05 9.88 -6.66
CA LEU A 16 7.76 10.10 -5.26
C LEU A 16 8.40 8.99 -4.44
N LEU A 17 9.28 9.36 -3.53
CA LEU A 17 9.83 8.47 -2.51
C LEU A 17 9.07 8.68 -1.21
N ILE A 18 8.53 7.60 -0.66
CA ILE A 18 7.81 7.59 0.61
C ILE A 18 8.57 6.66 1.54
N ASP A 19 9.31 7.23 2.49
CA ASP A 19 9.97 6.48 3.55
C ASP A 19 8.97 6.19 4.67
N THR A 20 9.04 5.00 5.26
CA THR A 20 8.12 4.53 6.29
C THR A 20 8.87 4.07 7.55
N ASP A 21 8.28 4.30 8.73
CA ASP A 21 8.80 3.77 10.00
C ASP A 21 8.51 2.26 10.19
N ARG A 22 7.69 1.68 9.31
CA ARG A 22 7.29 0.27 9.30
C ARG A 22 7.84 -0.48 8.10
N SER A 23 8.13 -1.77 8.33
CA SER A 23 8.42 -2.69 7.24
C SER A 23 7.13 -3.19 6.57
N ILE A 24 6.99 -2.94 5.27
CA ILE A 24 5.90 -3.41 4.40
C ILE A 24 6.27 -4.76 3.76
N THR A 25 7.55 -4.94 3.40
CA THR A 25 8.05 -6.18 2.78
C THR A 25 9.39 -6.63 3.37
N GLY A 26 9.91 -7.76 2.88
CA GLY A 26 11.27 -8.23 3.14
C GLY A 26 12.33 -7.43 2.36
N GLN A 27 13.54 -7.97 2.27
CA GLN A 27 14.70 -7.28 1.65
C GLN A 27 14.58 -7.15 0.12
N ASP A 28 13.92 -8.08 -0.56
CA ASP A 28 13.86 -8.09 -2.04
C ASP A 28 12.88 -7.07 -2.62
N GLY A 29 11.90 -6.61 -1.84
CA GLY A 29 10.82 -5.76 -2.33
C GLY A 29 9.96 -6.41 -3.42
N ALA A 30 9.15 -5.59 -4.09
CA ALA A 30 8.38 -5.98 -5.26
C ALA A 30 8.12 -4.77 -6.18
N ALA A 31 8.25 -4.97 -7.49
CA ALA A 31 8.00 -3.95 -8.51
C ALA A 31 6.75 -4.29 -9.33
N TYR A 32 5.96 -3.27 -9.65
CA TYR A 32 4.74 -3.38 -10.43
C TYR A 32 4.71 -2.29 -11.49
N ALA A 33 4.59 -2.70 -12.75
CA ALA A 33 4.49 -1.80 -13.90
C ALA A 33 3.03 -1.52 -14.31
N SER A 34 2.05 -2.10 -13.63
CA SER A 34 0.62 -1.84 -13.89
C SER A 34 -0.28 -2.30 -12.75
N ALA A 35 -1.50 -1.74 -12.73
CA ALA A 35 -2.58 -2.19 -11.87
C ALA A 35 -2.89 -3.69 -12.04
N ALA A 36 -2.83 -4.22 -13.27
CA ALA A 36 -3.09 -5.63 -13.52
C ALA A 36 -2.04 -6.54 -12.87
N ALA A 37 -0.76 -6.16 -12.95
CA ALA A 37 0.32 -6.89 -12.28
C ALA A 37 0.19 -6.82 -10.76
N ALA A 38 -0.18 -5.65 -10.21
CA ALA A 38 -0.39 -5.48 -8.77
C ALA A 38 -1.58 -6.31 -8.25
N ASN A 39 -2.71 -6.29 -8.97
CA ASN A 39 -3.93 -7.02 -8.57
C ASN A 39 -3.76 -8.54 -8.63
N ALA A 40 -2.81 -9.04 -9.43
CA ALA A 40 -2.48 -10.46 -9.49
C ALA A 40 -1.67 -10.94 -8.26
N ASP A 41 -1.11 -10.03 -7.47
CA ASP A 41 -0.35 -10.36 -6.26
C ASP A 41 -1.17 -10.07 -4.99
N ALA A 42 -1.63 -11.13 -4.33
CA ALA A 42 -2.41 -11.04 -3.10
C ALA A 42 -1.58 -10.71 -1.84
N ARG A 43 -0.24 -10.61 -1.95
CA ARG A 43 0.62 -10.22 -0.84
C ARG A 43 0.50 -8.72 -0.55
N PHE A 44 0.89 -8.30 0.65
CA PHE A 44 0.88 -6.89 1.06
C PHE A 44 1.42 -5.89 0.02
N PRO A 45 2.59 -6.09 -0.63
CA PRO A 45 3.07 -5.13 -1.62
C PRO A 45 2.15 -5.01 -2.85
N GLY A 46 1.52 -6.10 -3.28
CA GLY A 46 0.59 -6.10 -4.41
C GLY A 46 -0.70 -5.37 -4.05
N VAL A 47 -1.20 -5.58 -2.83
CA VAL A 47 -2.38 -4.86 -2.29
C VAL A 47 -2.09 -3.36 -2.19
N LEU A 48 -0.93 -2.96 -1.66
CA LEU A 48 -0.55 -1.55 -1.56
C LEU A 48 -0.42 -0.91 -2.95
N ALA A 49 0.32 -1.55 -3.85
CA ALA A 49 0.50 -1.06 -5.21
C ALA A 49 -0.85 -0.93 -5.95
N SER A 50 -1.77 -1.89 -5.77
CA SER A 50 -3.10 -1.83 -6.36
C SER A 50 -3.91 -0.63 -5.88
N ARG A 51 -3.80 -0.27 -4.58
CA ARG A 51 -4.45 0.93 -4.04
C ARG A 51 -3.88 2.21 -4.64
N LEU A 52 -2.56 2.29 -4.79
CA LEU A 52 -1.88 3.43 -5.42
C LEU A 52 -2.28 3.58 -6.89
N PHE A 53 -2.26 2.50 -7.68
CA PHE A 53 -2.72 2.56 -9.08
C PHE A 53 -4.20 2.95 -9.21
N ALA A 54 -5.04 2.58 -8.24
CA ALA A 54 -6.45 2.95 -8.25
C ALA A 54 -6.69 4.42 -7.88
N SER A 55 -5.79 5.05 -7.11
CA SER A 55 -5.94 6.45 -6.69
C SER A 55 -5.54 7.44 -7.77
N ASP A 56 -4.58 7.09 -8.63
CA ASP A 56 -4.13 7.98 -9.70
C ASP A 56 -3.78 7.20 -10.99
N PRO A 57 -4.53 7.41 -12.09
CA PRO A 57 -4.30 6.72 -13.36
C PRO A 57 -3.01 7.14 -14.07
N ALA A 58 -2.35 8.24 -13.65
CA ALA A 58 -1.07 8.68 -14.20
C ALA A 58 0.13 7.91 -13.60
N ILE A 59 -0.07 7.13 -12.54
CA ILE A 59 0.98 6.26 -11.98
C ILE A 59 1.24 5.12 -12.96
N ASP A 60 2.50 4.96 -13.36
CA ASP A 60 2.92 3.92 -14.30
C ASP A 60 3.95 2.94 -13.72
N HIS A 61 4.44 3.19 -12.51
CA HIS A 61 5.30 2.26 -11.81
C HIS A 61 5.22 2.42 -10.28
N VAL A 62 5.19 1.28 -9.56
CA VAL A 62 5.28 1.24 -8.10
C VAL A 62 6.33 0.21 -7.70
N PHE A 63 7.26 0.60 -6.84
CA PHE A 63 8.18 -0.30 -6.16
C PHE A 63 7.97 -0.23 -4.66
N VAL A 64 7.73 -1.37 -4.03
CA VAL A 64 7.53 -1.49 -2.59
C VAL A 64 8.69 -2.26 -2.01
N ALA A 65 9.55 -1.59 -1.24
CA ALA A 65 10.66 -2.20 -0.54
C ALA A 65 10.29 -2.49 0.92
N SER A 66 11.30 -2.74 1.77
CA SER A 66 11.04 -3.00 3.18
C SER A 66 10.42 -1.77 3.85
N ASN A 67 11.10 -0.63 3.84
CA ASN A 67 10.70 0.58 4.57
C ASN A 67 10.55 1.81 3.67
N HIS A 68 10.39 1.61 2.37
CA HIS A 68 10.16 2.70 1.44
C HIS A 68 9.31 2.25 0.26
N VAL A 69 8.54 3.19 -0.28
CA VAL A 69 7.69 3.01 -1.46
C VAL A 69 8.11 4.05 -2.48
N VAL A 70 8.39 3.61 -3.69
CA VAL A 70 8.75 4.48 -4.81
C VAL A 70 7.62 4.44 -5.82
N VAL A 71 7.07 5.60 -6.15
CA VAL A 71 5.94 5.72 -7.07
C VAL A 71 6.33 6.65 -8.21
N ARG A 72 6.27 6.16 -9.44
CA ARG A 72 6.48 6.98 -10.63
C ARG A 72 5.13 7.34 -11.24
N ARG A 73 4.99 8.63 -11.58
CA ARG A 73 3.81 9.22 -12.18
C ARG A 73 4.21 10.00 -13.43
N LEU A 74 3.49 9.78 -14.52
CA LEU A 74 3.71 10.52 -15.76
C LEU A 74 3.26 11.98 -15.59
N GLY A 75 4.15 12.93 -15.90
CA GLY A 75 3.86 14.36 -15.85
C GLY A 75 4.09 15.00 -14.48
N GLY A 76 4.93 14.39 -13.64
CA GLY A 76 5.36 14.92 -12.36
C GLY A 76 4.38 14.69 -11.22
N TRP A 77 4.84 14.96 -10.00
CA TRP A 77 4.00 15.01 -8.81
C TRP A 77 3.67 16.44 -8.42
N ASP A 78 2.38 16.71 -8.18
CA ASP A 78 1.92 17.88 -7.45
C ASP A 78 1.68 17.54 -5.97
N ASP A 79 1.52 18.57 -5.14
CA ASP A 79 1.37 18.41 -3.69
C ASP A 79 0.12 17.59 -3.33
N GLN A 80 -0.96 17.71 -4.10
CA GLN A 80 -2.21 16.99 -3.85
C GLN A 80 -2.08 15.50 -4.17
N GLY A 81 -1.51 15.15 -5.31
CA GLY A 81 -1.22 13.78 -5.68
C GLY A 81 -0.24 13.13 -4.70
N ALA A 82 0.82 13.85 -4.33
CA ALA A 82 1.81 13.37 -3.37
C ALA A 82 1.18 13.08 -2.00
N GLN A 83 0.33 13.98 -1.50
CA GLN A 83 -0.38 13.78 -0.24
C GLN A 83 -1.38 12.61 -0.31
N SER A 84 -2.11 12.46 -1.42
CA SER A 84 -3.03 11.35 -1.64
C SER A 84 -2.31 9.99 -1.60
N ALA A 85 -1.17 9.89 -2.30
CA ALA A 85 -0.33 8.70 -2.29
C ALA A 85 0.24 8.41 -0.89
N ALA A 86 0.68 9.45 -0.16
CA ALA A 86 1.20 9.33 1.19
C ALA A 86 0.14 8.77 2.15
N SER A 87 -1.08 9.31 2.15
CA SER A 87 -2.15 8.84 3.04
C SER A 87 -2.56 7.38 2.79
N ILE A 88 -2.47 6.89 1.55
CA ILE A 88 -2.70 5.47 1.25
C ILE A 88 -1.64 4.59 1.94
N VAL A 89 -0.39 5.06 2.00
CA VAL A 89 0.70 4.35 2.69
C VAL A 89 0.53 4.46 4.21
N GLU A 90 0.24 5.64 4.74
CA GLU A 90 -0.04 5.89 6.18
C GLU A 90 -1.11 4.94 6.73
N ASP A 91 -2.20 4.80 5.97
CA ASP A 91 -3.37 4.02 6.36
C ASP A 91 -3.27 2.52 5.99
N PHE A 92 -2.14 2.08 5.40
CA PHE A 92 -2.06 0.76 4.78
C PHE A 92 -2.40 -0.39 5.75
N PHE A 93 -1.95 -0.30 7.01
CA PHE A 93 -2.20 -1.28 8.07
C PHE A 93 -3.43 -0.96 8.94
N LEU A 94 -4.19 0.09 8.64
CA LEU A 94 -5.43 0.38 9.37
C LEU A 94 -6.56 -0.53 8.84
N PHE A 95 -7.02 -1.44 9.68
CA PHE A 95 -8.08 -2.42 9.37
C PHE A 95 -9.47 -2.00 9.88
N TYR A 96 -9.80 -0.71 9.82
CA TYR A 96 -11.17 -0.25 10.04
C TYR A 96 -11.89 -0.14 8.70
N ARG A 97 -13.12 -0.67 8.63
CA ARG A 97 -14.02 -0.36 7.52
C ARG A 97 -14.28 1.15 7.53
N GLN A 98 -14.53 1.75 6.36
CA GLN A 98 -14.94 3.17 6.23
C GLN A 98 -16.19 3.53 7.08
N ASP A 99 -16.92 2.55 7.60
CA ASP A 99 -18.08 2.69 8.48
C ASP A 99 -17.74 2.64 9.99
N GLY A 100 -16.45 2.57 10.37
CA GLY A 100 -16.01 2.48 11.77
C GLY A 100 -16.17 1.10 12.42
N SER A 101 -16.60 0.09 11.66
CA SER A 101 -16.82 -1.26 12.19
C SER A 101 -15.54 -2.11 12.08
N PRO A 102 -15.21 -2.91 13.11
CA PRO A 102 -14.13 -3.88 13.01
C PRO A 102 -14.49 -4.96 11.97
N GLN A 103 -13.60 -5.19 11.00
CA GLN A 103 -13.75 -6.27 10.02
C GLN A 103 -13.50 -7.61 10.73
N GLN A 104 -14.55 -8.44 10.87
CA GLN A 104 -14.48 -9.75 11.51
C GLN A 104 -13.41 -10.61 10.84
N GLY A 105 -12.33 -10.90 11.56
CA GLY A 105 -11.25 -11.77 11.10
C GLY A 105 -11.65 -13.25 11.16
N ALA A 106 -11.38 -13.94 10.03
CA ALA A 106 -11.14 -15.38 9.84
C ALA A 106 -12.16 -16.41 10.39
N PRO A 107 -12.54 -17.45 9.60
CA PRO A 107 -13.31 -18.57 10.13
C PRO A 107 -12.48 -19.31 11.18
N ALA A 108 -12.99 -19.34 12.41
CA ALA A 108 -12.50 -20.25 13.44
C ALA A 108 -12.55 -21.67 12.89
N THR A 109 -11.40 -22.34 12.84
CA THR A 109 -11.28 -23.75 12.45
C THR A 109 -12.13 -24.56 13.43
N ALA A 110 -13.31 -24.99 13.00
CA ALA A 110 -14.17 -25.87 13.78
C ALA A 110 -13.43 -27.19 13.98
N LYS A 111 -12.96 -27.45 15.21
CA LYS A 111 -12.51 -28.78 15.61
C LYS A 111 -13.73 -29.69 15.56
N SER A 112 -13.75 -30.57 14.56
CA SER A 112 -14.62 -31.74 14.52
C SER A 112 -14.20 -32.66 15.67
N THR A 113 -14.99 -32.69 16.73
CA THR A 113 -14.97 -33.77 17.72
C THR A 113 -16.28 -34.52 17.58
N ALA A 114 -16.20 -35.64 16.86
CA ALA A 114 -17.20 -36.69 16.89
C ALA A 114 -17.04 -37.50 18.18
N LYS A 115 -18.13 -37.66 18.93
CA LYS A 115 -18.50 -38.95 19.52
C LYS A 115 -19.97 -38.96 19.89
#